data_AF-A0A5D3CVL4-F1
#
_entry.id   AF-A0A5D3CVL4-F1
#
_cell.length_a   1.000
_cell.length_b   1.000
_cell.length_c   1.000
_cell.angle_alpha   90.00
_cell.angle_beta   90.00
_cell.angle_gamma   90.00
#
_symmetry.space_group_name_H-M   'P 1'
#
loop_
_entity.id
_entity.type
_entity.pdbx_description
1 polymer ?
#
loop_
_entity_poly.entity_id
_entity_poly.type
_entity_poly.pdbx_seq_one_letter_code
_entity_poly.pdbx_strand_id
1 'polypeptide(L)'
;MELSQWIDGDESASEMLGRVLKERTSLVVPPLHRVPLRVGNVVELVGPSGSAKTQILIQAAVNCILPKEWNGIHYGGLGCSAVFIDLDCRLDITRLLQVLKLRILEAISNGFVASFNY
;
A
#
# COMPACT_ATOMS: atom_id res chain seq x y z
N MET A 1 -6.57 -9.55 32.77
CA MET A 1 -5.52 -8.86 31.99
C MET A 1 -5.93 -7.40 31.94
N GLU A 2 -5.18 -6.54 32.62
CA GLU A 2 -5.52 -5.12 32.80
C GLU A 2 -5.23 -4.33 31.51
N LEU A 3 -6.11 -3.39 31.16
CA LEU A 3 -6.00 -2.56 29.94
C LEU A 3 -4.70 -1.75 29.89
N SER A 4 -4.15 -1.43 31.06
CA SER A 4 -2.89 -0.70 31.26
C SER A 4 -1.65 -1.47 30.80
N GLN A 5 -1.72 -2.79 30.63
CA GLN A 5 -0.60 -3.59 30.09
C GLN A 5 -0.54 -3.57 28.56
N TRP A 6 -1.56 -3.04 27.87
CA TRP A 6 -1.61 -2.97 26.41
C TRP A 6 -0.95 -1.73 25.82
N ILE A 7 -0.82 -0.66 26.62
CA ILE A 7 -0.23 0.61 26.20
C ILE A 7 1.01 0.83 27.05
N ASP A 8 2.16 0.45 26.51
CA ASP A 8 3.44 0.78 27.12
C ASP A 8 3.67 2.29 26.95
N GLY A 9 3.57 3.04 28.06
CA GLY A 9 3.46 4.50 28.07
C GLY A 9 4.80 5.23 28.13
N ASP A 10 5.90 4.52 28.39
CA ASP A 10 7.17 5.12 28.77
C ASP A 10 8.22 5.10 27.64
N GLU A 11 7.83 5.38 26.39
CA GLU A 11 8.81 5.57 25.29
C GLU A 11 9.63 6.86 25.54
N SER A 12 10.96 6.74 25.67
CA SER A 12 11.84 7.91 25.80
C SER A 12 11.93 8.71 24.48
N ALA A 13 12.25 10.00 24.58
CA ALA A 13 12.44 10.83 23.39
C ALA A 13 13.52 10.29 22.42
N SER A 14 14.59 9.69 22.95
CA SER A 14 15.64 9.03 22.15
C SER A 14 15.11 7.81 21.39
N GLU A 15 14.26 7.00 22.01
CA GLU A 15 13.65 5.82 21.37
C GLU A 15 12.66 6.24 20.28
N MET A 16 11.81 7.24 20.58
CA MET A 16 10.91 7.85 19.60
C MET A 16 11.69 8.36 18.39
N LEU A 17 12.77 9.13 18.58
CA LEU A 17 13.58 9.66 17.48
C LEU A 17 14.27 8.54 16.70
N GLY A 18 14.85 7.56 17.40
CA GLY A 18 15.46 6.38 16.78
C GLY A 18 14.47 5.57 15.94
N ARG A 19 13.19 5.56 16.30
CA ARG A 19 12.11 4.96 15.52
C ARG A 19 11.70 5.84 14.34
N VAL A 20 11.44 7.13 14.55
CA VAL A 20 10.90 8.07 13.54
C VAL A 20 11.88 8.36 12.41
N LEU A 21 13.18 8.46 12.71
CA LEU A 21 14.20 8.86 11.73
C LEU A 21 14.67 7.72 10.81
N LYS A 22 14.28 6.46 11.08
CA LYS A 22 14.58 5.34 10.18
C LYS A 22 13.91 5.54 8.82
N GLU A 23 14.64 5.22 7.75
CA GLU A 23 14.07 5.17 6.41
C GLU A 23 12.94 4.14 6.35
N ARG A 24 11.83 4.51 5.72
CA ARG A 24 10.62 3.68 5.67
C ARG A 24 10.11 3.61 4.26
N THR A 25 9.67 2.41 3.87
CA THR A 25 8.94 2.19 2.63
C THR A 25 7.75 3.12 2.55
N SER A 26 7.67 3.89 1.47
CA SER A 26 6.55 4.78 1.20
C SER A 26 5.50 4.09 0.35
N LEU A 27 4.23 4.29 0.67
CA LEU A 27 3.12 3.83 -0.16
C LEU A 27 2.71 4.96 -1.13
N VAL A 28 3.05 4.79 -2.41
CA VAL A 28 2.67 5.75 -3.46
C VAL A 28 1.45 5.23 -4.19
N VAL A 29 0.28 5.78 -3.86
CA VAL A 29 -1.00 5.39 -4.49
C VAL A 29 -1.81 6.63 -4.88
N PRO A 30 -2.34 6.74 -6.10
CA PRO A 30 -3.29 7.80 -6.44
C PRO A 30 -4.58 7.72 -5.60
N PRO A 31 -5.18 8.85 -5.17
CA PRO A 31 -4.70 10.24 -5.32
C PRO A 31 -3.67 10.67 -4.26
N LEU A 32 -3.34 9.80 -3.31
CA LEU A 32 -2.45 10.07 -2.17
C LEU A 32 -0.95 10.12 -2.52
N HIS A 33 -0.57 10.01 -3.79
CA HIS A 33 0.82 10.04 -4.28
C HIS A 33 1.58 11.34 -3.94
N ARG A 34 0.87 12.39 -3.53
CA ARG A 34 1.45 13.67 -3.07
C ARG A 34 1.62 13.74 -1.56
N VAL A 35 1.09 12.77 -0.82
CA VAL A 35 1.21 12.67 0.63
C VAL A 35 2.32 11.66 0.96
N PRO A 36 3.30 12.01 1.81
CA PRO A 36 4.39 11.11 2.15
C PRO A 36 3.93 10.03 3.14
N LEU A 37 3.10 9.09 2.69
CA LEU A 37 2.61 7.97 3.50
C LEU A 37 3.75 6.99 3.78
N ARG A 38 4.08 6.80 5.06
CA ARG A 38 5.14 5.94 5.55
C ARG A 38 4.58 4.88 6.49
N VAL A 39 5.33 3.80 6.67
CA VAL A 39 5.06 2.80 7.72
C VAL A 39 4.79 3.50 9.06
N GLY A 40 3.76 3.06 9.77
CA GLY A 40 3.34 3.65 11.06
C GLY A 40 2.39 4.84 10.95
N ASN A 41 2.07 5.33 9.75
CA ASN A 41 0.98 6.27 9.59
C ASN A 41 -0.37 5.54 9.67
N VAL A 42 -1.33 6.21 10.31
CA VAL A 42 -2.76 5.84 10.24
C VAL A 42 -3.42 6.91 9.37
N VAL A 43 -4.15 6.47 8.34
CA VAL A 43 -4.82 7.36 7.39
C VAL A 43 -6.31 7.08 7.44
N GLU A 44 -7.09 8.11 7.69
CA GLU A 44 -8.55 8.05 7.61
C GLU A 44 -9.02 8.59 6.26
N LEU A 45 -9.84 7.81 5.55
CA LEU A 45 -10.47 8.21 4.29
C LEU A 45 -11.96 8.47 4.53
N VAL A 46 -12.37 9.74 4.56
CA VAL A 46 -13.75 10.14 4.83
C VAL A 46 -14.43 10.64 3.55
N GLY A 47 -15.69 10.26 3.37
CA GLY A 47 -16.53 10.79 2.29
C GLY A 47 -17.83 10.00 2.14
N PRO A 48 -18.79 10.50 1.35
CA PRO A 48 -20.07 9.82 1.09
C PRO A 48 -19.90 8.43 0.46
N SER A 49 -20.94 7.60 0.51
CA SER A 49 -20.97 6.35 -0.27
C SER A 49 -20.70 6.65 -1.75
N GLY A 50 -19.90 5.82 -2.42
CA GLY A 50 -19.51 6.05 -3.81
C GLY A 50 -18.33 7.01 -4.02
N SER A 51 -17.74 7.60 -2.96
CA SER A 51 -16.58 8.50 -3.07
C SER A 51 -15.23 7.81 -3.35
N ALA A 52 -15.24 6.61 -3.92
CA ALA A 52 -14.06 5.81 -4.28
C ALA A 52 -13.13 5.34 -3.13
N LYS A 53 -13.54 5.43 -1.85
CA LYS A 53 -12.73 4.96 -0.70
C LYS A 53 -12.21 3.52 -0.86
N THR A 54 -13.11 2.57 -1.14
CA THR A 54 -12.75 1.16 -1.37
C THR A 54 -11.82 0.99 -2.57
N GLN A 55 -11.99 1.81 -3.61
CA GLN A 55 -11.13 1.76 -4.79
C GLN A 55 -9.70 2.23 -4.47
N ILE A 56 -9.53 3.24 -3.60
CA ILE A 56 -8.22 3.67 -3.11
C ILE A 56 -7.55 2.54 -2.30
N LEU A 57 -8.31 1.87 -1.43
CA LEU A 57 -7.81 0.72 -0.67
C LEU A 57 -7.43 -0.47 -1.56
N ILE A 58 -8.19 -0.74 -2.64
CA ILE A 58 -7.84 -1.74 -3.65
C ILE A 58 -6.50 -1.40 -4.34
N GLN A 59 -6.29 -0.13 -4.71
CA GLN A 59 -5.01 0.30 -5.30
C GLN A 59 -3.85 0.14 -4.31
N ALA A 60 -4.05 0.46 -3.03
CA ALA A 60 -3.09 0.22 -1.96
C ALA A 60 -2.75 -1.27 -1.81
N ALA A 61 -3.76 -2.14 -1.75
CA ALA A 61 -3.55 -3.58 -1.63
C ALA A 61 -2.78 -4.14 -2.84
N VAL A 62 -3.13 -3.75 -4.06
CA VAL A 62 -2.41 -4.17 -5.28
C VAL A 62 -0.96 -3.69 -5.25
N ASN A 63 -0.71 -2.45 -4.82
CA ASN A 63 0.65 -1.92 -4.71
C ASN A 63 1.47 -2.65 -3.64
N CYS A 64 0.84 -3.05 -2.52
CA CYS A 64 1.49 -3.86 -1.51
C CYS A 64 1.88 -5.24 -2.04
N ILE A 65 0.94 -5.95 -2.67
CA ILE A 65 1.10 -7.37 -3.07
C ILE A 65 2.05 -7.54 -4.25
N LEU A 66 2.03 -6.62 -5.23
CA LEU A 66 2.94 -6.70 -6.37
C LEU A 66 4.40 -6.63 -5.92
N PRO A 67 5.31 -7.42 -6.51
CA PRO A 67 6.73 -7.32 -6.18
C PRO A 67 7.31 -6.00 -6.71
N LYS A 68 8.51 -5.65 -6.24
CA LYS A 68 9.29 -4.56 -6.86
C LYS A 68 9.72 -4.94 -8.28
N GLU A 69 10.24 -6.15 -8.42
CA GLU A 69 10.75 -6.71 -9.67
C GLU A 69 10.54 -8.23 -9.69
N TRP A 70 10.33 -8.79 -10.88
CA TRP A 70 10.33 -10.22 -11.12
C TRP A 70 10.80 -10.52 -12.55
N ASN A 71 11.76 -11.43 -12.71
CA ASN A 71 12.35 -11.79 -14.01
C ASN A 71 12.81 -10.56 -14.84
N GLY A 72 13.44 -9.57 -14.21
CA GLY A 72 13.91 -8.36 -14.90
C GLY A 72 12.81 -7.35 -15.26
N ILE A 73 11.55 -7.61 -14.91
CA ILE A 73 10.43 -6.68 -15.12
C ILE A 73 10.13 -5.97 -13.80
N HIS A 74 10.12 -4.64 -13.81
CA HIS A 74 9.76 -3.82 -12.66
C HIS A 74 8.23 -3.62 -12.57
N TYR A 75 7.61 -4.15 -11.52
CA TYR A 75 6.17 -4.01 -11.25
C TYR A 75 5.86 -2.83 -10.32
N GLY A 76 6.88 -2.30 -9.64
CA GLY A 76 6.78 -1.09 -8.80
C GLY A 76 5.97 -1.26 -7.51
N GLY A 77 5.66 -2.50 -7.11
CA GLY A 77 4.99 -2.78 -5.84
C GLY A 77 5.97 -2.96 -4.67
N LEU A 78 5.47 -3.45 -3.53
CA LEU A 78 6.24 -3.60 -2.29
C LEU A 78 6.61 -5.06 -1.95
N GLY A 79 5.93 -6.04 -2.54
CA GLY A 79 6.14 -7.47 -2.28
C GLY A 79 5.72 -7.90 -0.88
N CYS A 80 4.71 -7.26 -0.28
CA CYS A 80 4.22 -7.55 1.05
C CYS A 80 2.72 -7.93 1.07
N SER A 81 2.31 -8.64 2.11
CA SER A 81 0.90 -9.00 2.31
C SER A 81 0.06 -7.78 2.71
N ALA A 82 -1.18 -7.73 2.23
CA ALA A 82 -2.17 -6.75 2.65
C ALA A 82 -3.35 -7.46 3.33
N VAL A 83 -3.85 -6.89 4.43
CA VAL A 83 -5.06 -7.37 5.11
C VAL A 83 -6.18 -6.37 4.85
N PHE A 84 -7.32 -6.86 4.38
CA PHE A 84 -8.52 -6.06 4.16
C PHE A 84 -9.59 -6.54 5.15
N ILE A 85 -10.03 -5.64 6.03
CA ILE A 85 -11.13 -5.91 6.97
C ILE A 85 -12.38 -5.27 6.38
N ASP A 86 -13.26 -6.11 5.80
CA ASP A 86 -14.49 -5.66 5.16
C ASP A 86 -15.63 -5.62 6.19
N LEU A 87 -16.01 -4.40 6.60
CA LEU A 87 -17.00 -4.18 7.65
C LEU A 87 -18.43 -4.05 7.12
N ASP A 88 -18.60 -3.79 5.82
CA ASP A 88 -19.92 -3.63 5.18
C ASP A 88 -20.17 -4.61 4.03
N CYS A 89 -19.27 -5.58 3.84
CA CYS A 89 -19.35 -6.64 2.83
C CYS A 89 -19.41 -6.11 1.39
N ARG A 90 -18.77 -4.97 1.11
CA ARG A 90 -18.77 -4.33 -0.21
C ARG A 90 -17.46 -4.49 -0.97
N LEU A 91 -16.51 -5.27 -0.46
CA LEU A 91 -15.29 -5.57 -1.18
C LEU A 91 -15.59 -6.48 -2.39
N ASP A 92 -15.47 -5.91 -3.58
CA ASP A 92 -15.52 -6.67 -4.82
C ASP A 92 -14.14 -7.26 -5.17
N ILE A 93 -13.98 -8.57 -4.94
CA ILE A 93 -12.75 -9.30 -5.27
C ILE A 93 -12.50 -9.33 -6.78
N THR A 94 -13.54 -9.32 -7.61
CA THR A 94 -13.40 -9.25 -9.07
C THR A 94 -12.72 -7.94 -9.45
N ARG A 95 -13.09 -6.83 -8.79
CA ARG A 95 -12.46 -5.53 -8.99
C ARG A 95 -11.00 -5.53 -8.57
N LEU A 96 -10.66 -6.12 -7.43
CA LEU A 96 -9.27 -6.30 -6.99
C LEU A 96 -8.45 -7.06 -8.04
N LEU A 97 -8.95 -8.21 -8.51
CA LEU A 97 -8.28 -9.04 -9.52
C LEU A 97 -8.12 -8.31 -10.86
N GLN A 98 -9.12 -7.55 -11.27
CA GLN A 98 -9.06 -6.75 -12.49
C GLN A 98 -7.95 -5.70 -12.40
N VAL A 99 -7.88 -4.94 -11.31
CA VAL A 99 -6.82 -3.94 -11.10
C VAL A 99 -5.44 -4.59 -11.07
N LEU A 100 -5.30 -5.72 -10.37
CA LEU A 100 -4.05 -6.47 -10.31
C LEU A 100 -3.59 -6.91 -11.71
N LYS A 101 -4.48 -7.52 -12.50
CA LYS A 101 -4.18 -7.94 -13.88
C LYS A 101 -3.74 -6.78 -14.76
N LEU A 102 -4.44 -5.64 -14.69
CA LEU A 102 -4.08 -4.45 -15.46
C LEU A 102 -2.67 -3.96 -15.11
N ARG A 103 -2.32 -3.89 -13.82
CA ARG A 103 -0.98 -3.47 -13.37
C ARG A 103 0.12 -4.44 -13.80
N ILE A 104 -0.14 -5.74 -13.81
CA ILE A 104 0.81 -6.76 -14.30
C ILE A 104 1.04 -6.59 -15.81
N LEU A 105 -0.04 -6.45 -16.59
CA LEU A 105 0.04 -6.30 -18.04
C LEU A 105 0.75 -5.00 -18.44
N GLU A 106 0.47 -3.90 -17.73
CA GLU A 106 1.16 -2.62 -17.91
C GLU A 106 2.67 -2.76 -17.68
N ALA A 107 3.08 -3.40 -16.58
CA ALA A 107 4.50 -3.62 -16.27
C ALA A 107 5.20 -4.48 -17.34
N ILE A 108 4.56 -5.57 -17.79
CA ILE A 108 5.11 -6.44 -18.85
C ILE A 108 5.25 -5.68 -20.16
N SER A 109 4.23 -4.91 -20.55
CA SER A 109 4.26 -4.08 -21.76
C SER A 109 5.41 -3.08 -21.70
N ASN A 110 5.59 -2.40 -20.56
CA ASN A 110 6.67 -1.43 -20.37
C ASN A 110 8.06 -2.09 -20.40
N GLY A 111 8.20 -3.27 -19.79
CA GLY A 111 9.44 -4.05 -19.83
C GLY A 111 9.80 -4.52 -21.25
N PHE A 112 8.81 -4.94 -22.03
CA PHE A 112 9.01 -5.31 -23.43
C PHE A 112 9.48 -4.09 -24.24
N VAL A 113 8.80 -2.94 -24.14
CA VAL A 113 9.23 -1.71 -24.84
C VAL A 113 10.65 -1.29 -24.43
N ALA A 114 11.02 -1.41 -23.15
CA ALA A 114 12.38 -1.12 -22.71
C ALA A 114 13.43 -2.02 -23.37
N SER A 115 13.12 -3.29 -23.65
CA SER A 115 14.04 -4.24 -24.30
C SER A 115 14.31 -3.98 -25.79
N PHE A 116 13.51 -3.16 -26.48
CA PHE A 116 13.75 -2.76 -27.88
C PHE A 116 14.48 -1.43 -28.04
N ASN A 117 14.69 -0.68 -26.94
CA ASN A 117 15.34 0.62 -26.97
C ASN A 117 16.85 0.56 -26.64
N TYR A 118 17.44 -0.64 -26.60
CA TYR A 118 18.87 -0.90 -26.39
C TYR A 118 19.45 -1.76 -27.50
#